data_AF-A0A399HWX3-F1
#
_entry.id   AF-A0A399HWX3-F1
#
_cell.length_a   1.000
_cell.length_b   1.000
_cell.length_c   1.000
_cell.angle_alpha   90.00
_cell.angle_beta   90.00
_cell.angle_gamma   90.00
#
_symmetry.space_group_name_H-M   'P 1'
#
loop_
_entity.id
_entity.type
_entity.pdbx_description
1 polymer ?
#
loop_
_entity_poly.entity_id
_entity_poly.type
_entity_poly.pdbx_seq_one_letter_code
_entity_poly.pdbx_strand_id
1 'polypeptide(L)'
;MVAPRDGFTHREESVEDSSISATEYPKALEELVLSAWESVLGSDFRLHPGFTDKTPFYEIWGNSVATAAFASEYSKNGIHMSNEEILGCSSIADTIAHLSARMDRDTGKTS
;
A
#
# COMPACT_ATOMS: atom_id res chain seq x y z
N MET A 1 15.45 -18.50 -58.29
CA MET A 1 14.91 -19.17 -57.10
C MET A 1 15.93 -19.03 -55.98
N VAL A 2 15.58 -18.32 -54.91
CA VAL A 2 16.37 -18.17 -53.69
C VAL A 2 15.39 -18.30 -52.53
N ALA A 3 15.56 -19.31 -51.68
CA ALA A 3 15.10 -19.26 -50.30
C ALA A 3 16.19 -18.54 -49.50
N PRO A 4 15.88 -17.84 -48.38
CA PRO A 4 16.03 -18.55 -47.11
C PRO A 4 15.28 -17.99 -45.87
N ARG A 5 15.26 -18.87 -44.85
CA ARG A 5 15.40 -18.64 -43.40
C ARG A 5 14.14 -18.40 -42.55
N ASP A 6 13.79 -19.49 -41.85
CA ASP A 6 13.12 -19.54 -40.56
C ASP A 6 13.58 -18.41 -39.62
N GLY A 7 12.62 -17.56 -39.27
CA GLY A 7 12.76 -16.51 -38.28
C GLY A 7 12.74 -17.11 -36.87
N PHE A 8 13.81 -16.80 -36.15
CA PHE A 8 14.12 -17.21 -34.79
C PHE A 8 13.00 -16.92 -33.78
N THR A 9 12.88 -17.84 -32.82
CA THR A 9 12.22 -17.70 -31.52
C THR A 9 12.44 -16.33 -30.88
N HIS A 10 11.35 -15.62 -30.58
CA HIS A 10 11.34 -14.45 -29.71
C HIS A 10 11.51 -14.90 -28.25
N ARG A 11 12.76 -15.02 -27.82
CA ARG A 11 13.17 -15.03 -26.43
C ARG A 11 13.85 -13.69 -26.18
N GLU A 12 13.24 -12.89 -25.31
CA GLU A 12 13.84 -11.82 -24.50
C GLU A 12 12.70 -11.32 -23.60
N GLU A 13 12.64 -11.80 -22.34
CA GLU A 13 13.35 -11.24 -21.17
C GLU A 13 12.56 -10.05 -20.61
N SER A 14 11.77 -10.33 -19.57
CA SER A 14 12.04 -9.84 -18.21
C SER A 14 12.13 -8.32 -18.16
N VAL A 15 11.01 -7.66 -17.90
CA VAL A 15 11.04 -6.35 -17.26
C VAL A 15 10.63 -6.58 -15.82
N GLU A 16 11.63 -7.00 -15.06
CA GLU A 16 11.72 -6.82 -13.63
C GLU A 16 11.89 -5.32 -13.39
N ASP A 17 10.78 -4.58 -13.25
CA ASP A 17 10.82 -3.22 -12.69
C ASP A 17 10.71 -3.32 -11.17
N SER A 18 11.78 -3.87 -10.58
CA SER A 18 12.09 -3.64 -9.18
C SER A 18 12.65 -2.22 -9.07
N SER A 19 11.79 -1.24 -8.85
CA SER A 19 12.23 0.01 -8.20
C SER A 19 11.07 0.76 -7.59
N ILE A 20 10.68 0.30 -6.41
CA ILE A 20 10.47 1.24 -5.31
C ILE A 20 11.36 0.74 -4.18
N SER A 21 12.36 1.54 -3.82
CA SER A 21 13.16 1.35 -2.62
C SER A 21 12.22 1.43 -1.41
N ALA A 22 11.58 0.32 -1.10
CA ALA A 22 10.90 0.10 0.15
C ALA A 22 11.99 0.22 1.21
N THR A 23 11.99 1.37 1.88
CA THR A 23 12.50 1.42 3.25
C THR A 23 11.94 0.17 3.93
N GLU A 24 12.79 -0.75 4.42
CA GLU A 24 12.33 -2.04 4.98
C GLU A 24 11.45 -1.76 6.20
N TYR A 25 10.18 -1.48 5.95
CA TYR A 25 9.16 -1.37 6.97
C TYR A 25 8.90 -2.79 7.48
N PRO A 26 8.59 -2.95 8.78
CA PRO A 26 8.31 -4.27 9.31
C PRO A 26 7.13 -4.86 8.52
N LYS A 27 7.33 -6.03 7.91
CA LYS A 27 6.32 -6.73 7.10
C LYS A 27 4.95 -6.84 7.79
N ALA A 28 4.95 -6.99 9.12
CA ALA A 28 3.73 -7.03 9.93
C ALA A 28 2.91 -5.73 9.87
N LEU A 29 3.56 -4.56 9.75
CA LEU A 29 2.87 -3.27 9.61
C LEU A 29 2.23 -3.14 8.23
N GLU A 30 2.95 -3.53 7.18
CA GLU A 30 2.42 -3.55 5.82
C GLU A 30 1.19 -4.48 5.73
N GLU A 31 1.28 -5.70 6.27
CA GLU A 31 0.17 -6.65 6.33
C GLU A 31 -1.03 -6.10 7.10
N LEU A 32 -0.81 -5.38 8.20
CA LEU A 32 -1.87 -4.73 8.98
C LEU A 32 -2.57 -3.63 8.16
N VAL A 33 -1.80 -2.75 7.50
CA VAL A 33 -2.38 -1.68 6.68
C VAL A 33 -3.18 -2.27 5.52
N LEU A 34 -2.63 -3.25 4.80
CA LEU A 34 -3.31 -3.92 3.70
C LEU A 34 -4.59 -4.62 4.17
N SER A 35 -4.55 -5.31 5.30
CA SER A 35 -5.73 -5.98 5.86
C SER A 35 -6.84 -4.99 6.22
N ALA A 36 -6.50 -3.81 6.75
CA ALA A 36 -7.46 -2.75 7.01
C ALA A 36 -8.10 -2.23 5.71
N TRP A 37 -7.31 -2.06 4.65
CA TRP A 37 -7.79 -1.64 3.33
C TRP A 37 -8.73 -2.69 2.71
N GLU A 38 -8.36 -3.96 2.75
CA GLU A 38 -9.23 -5.05 2.29
C GLU A 38 -10.54 -5.11 3.09
N SER A 39 -10.49 -4.91 4.41
CA SER A 39 -11.69 -4.94 5.25
C SER A 39 -12.62 -3.75 5.00
N VAL A 40 -12.08 -2.57 4.70
CA VAL A 40 -12.87 -1.34 4.56
C VAL A 40 -13.38 -1.14 3.14
N LEU A 41 -12.54 -1.42 2.15
CA LEU A 41 -12.84 -1.17 0.74
C LEU A 41 -13.22 -2.46 -0.02
N GLY A 42 -13.03 -3.62 0.60
CA GLY A 42 -13.25 -4.92 -0.01
C GLY A 42 -11.97 -5.49 -0.61
N SER A 43 -11.91 -6.82 -0.72
CA SER A 43 -10.73 -7.57 -1.20
C SER A 43 -10.30 -7.21 -2.63
N ASP A 44 -11.24 -6.68 -3.43
CA ASP A 44 -11.02 -6.32 -4.83
C ASP A 44 -10.49 -4.89 -5.02
N PHE A 45 -10.19 -4.14 -3.95
CA PHE A 45 -9.77 -2.73 -4.06
C PHE A 45 -8.52 -2.55 -4.96
N ARG A 46 -7.63 -3.56 -4.99
CA ARG A 46 -6.42 -3.57 -5.81
C ARG A 46 -6.70 -3.73 -7.31
N LEU A 47 -7.90 -4.19 -7.66
CA LEU A 47 -8.35 -4.32 -9.05
C LEU A 47 -8.85 -2.99 -9.62
N HIS A 48 -8.94 -1.94 -8.81
CA HIS A 48 -9.32 -0.62 -9.29
C HIS A 48 -8.33 -0.15 -10.37
N PRO A 49 -8.80 0.30 -11.55
CA PRO A 49 -7.92 0.80 -12.60
C PRO A 49 -7.02 1.92 -12.10
N GLY A 50 -5.72 1.80 -12.35
CA GLY A 50 -4.72 2.79 -11.93
C GLY A 50 -4.32 2.72 -10.46
N PHE A 51 -4.77 1.70 -9.71
CA PHE A 51 -4.38 1.51 -8.32
C PHE A 51 -2.86 1.31 -8.17
N THR A 52 -2.30 2.04 -7.22
CA THR A 52 -0.93 1.94 -6.70
C THR A 52 -0.96 2.09 -5.18
N ASP A 53 0.12 1.72 -4.50
CA ASP A 53 0.32 1.94 -3.05
C ASP A 53 0.22 3.41 -2.62
N LYS A 54 0.44 4.33 -3.56
CA LYS A 54 0.31 5.79 -3.39
C LYS A 54 -1.08 6.33 -3.70
N THR A 55 -1.99 5.48 -4.19
CA THR A 55 -3.36 5.91 -4.53
C THR A 55 -4.13 6.18 -3.25
N PRO A 56 -4.70 7.38 -3.06
CA PRO A 56 -5.53 7.67 -1.90
C PRO A 56 -6.80 6.81 -1.87
N PHE A 57 -7.26 6.42 -0.67
CA PHE A 57 -8.45 5.58 -0.54
C PHE A 57 -9.70 6.22 -1.15
N TYR A 58 -9.81 7.55 -1.15
CA TYR A 58 -10.95 8.29 -1.72
C TYR A 58 -10.93 8.41 -3.26
N GLU A 59 -9.83 8.07 -3.93
CA GLU A 59 -9.78 8.01 -5.40
C GLU A 59 -10.31 6.68 -5.95
N ILE A 60 -10.49 5.70 -5.07
CA ILE A 60 -11.10 4.41 -5.39
C ILE A 60 -12.56 4.40 -4.89
N TRP A 61 -12.87 3.63 -3.85
CA TRP A 61 -14.22 3.52 -3.29
C TRP A 61 -14.37 4.18 -1.91
N GLY A 62 -13.35 4.89 -1.47
CA GLY A 62 -13.30 5.55 -0.18
C GLY A 62 -14.21 6.77 -0.06
N ASN A 63 -14.76 6.97 1.13
CA ASN A 63 -15.55 8.13 1.50
C ASN A 63 -15.38 8.43 3.00
N SER A 64 -16.10 9.40 3.55
CA SER A 64 -16.00 9.76 4.97
C SER A 64 -16.38 8.62 5.93
N VAL A 65 -17.26 7.70 5.51
CA VAL A 65 -17.57 6.48 6.28
C VAL A 65 -16.38 5.53 6.28
N ALA A 66 -15.67 5.41 5.16
CA ALA A 66 -14.44 4.62 5.09
C ALA A 66 -13.36 5.15 6.04
N THR A 67 -13.23 6.48 6.18
CA THR A 67 -12.30 7.09 7.16
C THR A 67 -12.60 6.63 8.61
N ALA A 68 -13.86 6.67 9.02
CA ALA A 68 -14.26 6.19 10.34
C ALA A 68 -14.06 4.67 10.50
N ALA A 69 -14.28 3.90 9.43
CA ALA A 69 -14.04 2.47 9.41
C ALA A 69 -12.55 2.13 9.54
N PHE A 70 -11.67 2.87 8.85
CA PHE A 70 -10.22 2.77 9.02
C PHE A 70 -9.79 3.04 10.46
N ALA A 71 -10.30 4.11 11.08
CA ALA A 71 -10.01 4.42 12.49
C ALA A 71 -10.39 3.26 13.41
N SER A 72 -11.54 2.63 13.16
CA SER A 72 -11.98 1.44 13.88
C SER A 72 -11.06 0.24 13.63
N GLU A 73 -10.68 -0.07 12.38
CA GLU A 73 -9.79 -1.19 12.06
C GLU A 73 -8.40 -1.03 12.68
N TYR A 74 -7.81 0.18 12.61
CA TYR A 74 -6.53 0.44 13.26
C TYR A 74 -6.65 0.33 14.79
N SER A 75 -7.75 0.83 15.37
CA SER A 75 -7.96 0.74 16.83
C SER A 75 -8.08 -0.70 17.33
N LYS A 76 -8.64 -1.63 16.54
CA LYS A 76 -8.68 -3.07 16.88
C LYS A 76 -7.28 -3.67 17.01
N ASN A 77 -6.31 -3.09 16.32
CA ASN A 77 -4.90 -3.49 16.36
C ASN A 77 -4.07 -2.64 17.33
N GLY A 78 -4.71 -1.87 18.22
CA GLY A 78 -4.04 -1.02 19.21
C GLY A 78 -3.47 0.28 18.66
N ILE A 79 -3.78 0.62 17.40
CA ILE A 79 -3.31 1.84 16.74
C ILE A 79 -4.45 2.86 16.74
N HIS A 80 -4.32 3.88 17.59
CA HIS A 80 -5.28 4.96 17.62
C HIS A 80 -4.91 6.04 16.59
N MET A 81 -5.77 6.24 15.61
CA MET A 81 -5.71 7.31 14.61
C MET A 81 -7.02 8.08 14.59
N SER A 82 -6.93 9.41 14.50
CA SER A 82 -8.07 10.27 14.25
C SER A 82 -8.48 10.24 12.78
N ASN A 83 -9.70 10.71 12.47
CA ASN A 83 -10.15 10.81 11.09
C ASN A 83 -9.28 11.80 10.28
N GLU A 84 -8.80 12.87 10.92
CA GLU A 84 -7.90 13.85 10.31
C GLU A 84 -6.54 13.24 10.00
N GLU A 85 -6.00 12.39 10.88
CA GLU A 85 -4.76 11.66 10.63
C GLU A 85 -4.89 10.70 9.44
N ILE A 86 -6.00 9.98 9.34
CA ILE A 86 -6.28 9.07 8.21
C ILE A 86 -6.43 9.85 6.90
N LEU A 87 -7.10 10.99 6.92
CA LEU A 87 -7.20 11.88 5.76
C LEU A 87 -5.84 12.48 5.38
N GLY A 88 -4.99 12.76 6.36
CA GLY A 88 -3.62 13.22 6.15
C GLY A 88 -2.66 12.14 5.62
N CYS A 89 -2.98 10.87 5.84
CA CYS A 89 -2.21 9.72 5.37
C CYS A 89 -3.08 8.82 4.49
N SER A 90 -3.61 9.39 3.41
CA SER A 90 -4.69 8.75 2.66
C SER A 90 -4.31 7.57 1.78
N SER A 91 -3.02 7.28 1.59
CA SER A 91 -2.53 6.13 0.82
C SER A 91 -1.91 5.06 1.73
N ILE A 92 -1.71 3.84 1.21
CA ILE A 92 -1.01 2.77 1.93
C ILE A 92 0.41 3.22 2.27
N ALA A 93 1.12 3.79 1.30
CA ALA A 93 2.48 4.28 1.47
C ALA A 93 2.56 5.37 2.56
N ASP A 94 1.65 6.36 2.53
CA ASP A 94 1.63 7.43 3.53
C ASP A 94 1.31 6.90 4.93
N THR A 95 0.36 5.97 5.03
CA THR A 95 -0.03 5.36 6.32
C THR A 95 1.14 4.59 6.93
N ILE A 96 1.83 3.76 6.14
CA ILE A 96 2.99 2.99 6.60
C ILE A 96 4.11 3.92 7.03
N ALA A 97 4.43 4.96 6.24
CA ALA A 97 5.45 5.93 6.59
C ALA A 97 5.12 6.67 7.91
N HIS A 98 3.87 7.10 8.08
CA HIS A 98 3.41 7.77 9.30
C HIS A 98 3.51 6.87 10.53
N LEU A 99 3.03 5.63 10.44
CA LEU A 99 3.04 4.68 11.55
C LEU A 99 4.46 4.24 11.92
N SER A 100 5.32 4.06 10.92
CA SER A 100 6.74 3.73 11.15
C SER A 100 7.46 4.86 11.89
N ALA A 101 7.29 6.11 11.45
CA ALA A 101 7.87 7.27 12.12
C ALA A 101 7.35 7.45 13.56
N ARG A 102 6.11 7.05 13.84
CA ARG A 102 5.55 7.05 15.19
C ARG A 102 6.24 6.02 16.09
N MET A 103 6.51 4.83 15.56
CA MET A 103 7.13 3.72 16.29
C MET A 103 8.61 4.01 16.63
N ASP A 104 9.34 4.68 15.74
CA ASP A 104 10.72 5.13 16.01
C ASP A 104 10.78 6.17 17.13
N ARG A 105 9.76 7.04 17.24
CA ARG A 105 9.69 8.06 18.31
C ARG A 105 9.40 7.45 19.68
N ASP A 106 8.62 6.39 19.74
CA ASP A 106 8.33 5.68 20.99
C ASP A 106 9.54 4.88 21.50
N THR A 107 10.37 4.33 20.59
CA THR A 107 11.60 3.61 20.98
C THR A 107 12.76 4.52 21.35
N GLY A 108 12.80 5.75 20.82
CA GLY A 108 13.84 6.75 21.14
C GLY A 108 13.71 7.44 22.50
N LYS A 109 12.66 7.18 23.29
CA LYS A 109 12.37 7.88 24.56
C LYS A 109 12.87 7.16 25.82
N THR A 110 13.64 6.09 25.68
CA THR A 110 14.32 5.41 26.79
C THR A 110 15.84 5.47 26.60
N SER A 111 16.45 6.60 26.94
CA SER A 111 17.89 6.73 27.20
C SER A 111 18.13 7.85 28.19
#